data_AF-A0A964VPD8-F1
#
_entry.id   AF-A0A964VPD8-F1
#
_cell.length_a   1.000
_cell.length_b   1.000
_cell.length_c   1.000
_cell.angle_alpha   90.00
_cell.angle_beta   90.00
_cell.angle_gamma   90.00
#
_symmetry.space_group_name_H-M   'P 1'
#
loop_
_entity.id
_entity.type
_entity.pdbx_description
1 polymer ?
#
loop_
_entity_poly.entity_id
_entity_poly.type
_entity_poly.pdbx_seq_one_letter_code
_entity_poly.pdbx_strand_id
1 'polypeptide(L)'
;MKNFSLKFLDIMLGIVMGLGFQWWPELKEPWQYVVFVFVYLDIVDYWIDYGPALKKFPPKREIDVLLDVSIMFALFLYIYSTQISLTYFLGAFILLRVLDYFWLLSSKSEYHPTGQDKAFVDTWLSFNLIECAVSLGLILCKLFTPLSSLVLLSIFIVCRILIRFVASWKYKKIHFL
;
A
#
# COMPACT_ATOMS: atom_id res chain seq x y z
N MET A 1 18.56 -15.84 0.10
CA MET A 1 17.66 -14.70 0.42
C MET A 1 16.61 -14.43 -0.65
N LYS A 2 16.97 -14.23 -1.93
CA LYS A 2 16.01 -13.95 -3.02
C LYS A 2 14.80 -14.91 -3.11
N ASN A 3 15.03 -16.22 -3.19
CA ASN A 3 13.94 -17.22 -3.25
C ASN A 3 13.15 -17.34 -1.94
N PHE A 4 13.73 -16.91 -0.82
CA PHE A 4 13.08 -16.92 0.48
C PHE A 4 12.13 -15.74 0.61
N SER A 5 12.57 -14.51 0.32
CA SER A 5 11.74 -13.29 0.41
C SER A 5 10.54 -13.34 -0.55
N LEU A 6 10.73 -13.82 -1.78
CA LEU A 6 9.61 -13.98 -2.73
C LEU A 6 8.55 -14.99 -2.24
N LYS A 7 8.97 -16.19 -1.82
CA LYS A 7 8.05 -17.20 -1.30
C LYS A 7 7.39 -16.74 0.00
N PHE A 8 8.15 -16.04 0.85
CA PHE A 8 7.65 -15.46 2.09
C PHE A 8 6.53 -14.45 1.80
N LEU A 9 6.75 -13.51 0.86
CA LEU A 9 5.75 -12.53 0.48
C LEU A 9 4.47 -13.19 -0.05
N ASP A 10 4.59 -14.14 -0.98
CA ASP A 10 3.44 -14.84 -1.56
C ASP A 10 2.61 -15.57 -0.47
N ILE A 11 3.28 -16.28 0.44
CA ILE A 11 2.62 -16.98 1.55
C ILE A 11 1.96 -15.98 2.51
N MET A 12 2.69 -14.94 2.91
CA MET A 12 2.21 -13.96 3.87
C MET A 12 1.04 -13.15 3.34
N LEU A 13 1.06 -12.76 2.06
CA LEU A 13 -0.09 -12.13 1.41
C LEU A 13 -1.30 -13.04 1.40
N GLY A 14 -1.12 -14.34 1.10
CA GLY A 14 -2.18 -15.34 1.21
C GLY A 14 -2.75 -15.43 2.62
N ILE A 15 -1.90 -15.41 3.66
CA ILE A 15 -2.32 -15.41 5.06
C ILE A 15 -3.07 -14.12 5.41
N VAL A 16 -2.55 -12.94 5.03
CA VAL A 16 -3.17 -11.64 5.30
C VAL A 16 -4.55 -11.57 4.65
N MET A 17 -4.67 -11.97 3.38
CA MET A 17 -5.96 -12.02 2.68
C MET A 17 -6.90 -13.08 3.26
N GLY A 18 -6.39 -14.24 3.68
CA GLY A 18 -7.19 -15.29 4.30
C GLY A 18 -7.77 -14.88 5.65
N LEU A 19 -6.93 -14.36 6.54
CA LEU A 19 -7.33 -13.82 7.85
C LEU A 19 -8.27 -12.63 7.69
N GLY A 20 -7.95 -11.73 6.75
CA GLY A 20 -8.81 -10.62 6.39
C GLY A 20 -10.23 -11.06 6.03
N PHE A 21 -10.40 -12.21 5.36
CA PHE A 21 -11.72 -12.64 4.92
C PHE A 21 -12.58 -13.13 6.09
N GLN A 22 -11.94 -13.64 7.14
CA GLN A 22 -12.61 -14.05 8.38
C GLN A 22 -13.25 -12.86 9.11
N TRP A 23 -12.82 -11.64 8.80
CA TRP A 23 -13.29 -10.40 9.39
C TRP A 23 -14.46 -9.75 8.65
N TRP A 24 -14.84 -10.29 7.49
CA TRP A 24 -16.00 -9.84 6.73
C TRP A 24 -17.32 -9.84 7.53
N PRO A 25 -17.64 -10.87 8.34
CA PRO A 25 -18.89 -10.90 9.11
C PRO A 25 -18.98 -9.85 10.23
N GLU A 26 -17.84 -9.30 10.65
CA GLU A 26 -17.77 -8.31 11.74
C GLU A 26 -17.95 -6.87 11.25
N LEU A 27 -18.08 -6.65 9.93
CA LEU A 27 -18.33 -5.33 9.34
C LEU A 27 -19.78 -4.91 9.62
N LYS A 28 -19.98 -3.69 10.15
CA LYS A 28 -21.28 -3.19 10.62
C LYS A 28 -21.80 -2.04 9.77
N GLU A 29 -20.92 -1.18 9.28
CA GLU A 29 -21.31 0.04 8.56
C GLU A 29 -21.05 -0.09 7.05
N PRO A 30 -21.88 0.51 6.17
CA PRO A 30 -21.73 0.40 4.72
C PRO A 30 -20.34 0.81 4.19
N TRP A 31 -19.70 1.81 4.80
CA TRP A 31 -18.36 2.23 4.39
C TRP A 31 -17.30 1.17 4.67
N GLN A 32 -17.50 0.32 5.68
CA GLN A 32 -16.56 -0.73 6.05
C GLN A 32 -16.50 -1.81 4.96
N TYR A 33 -17.64 -2.15 4.36
CA TYR A 33 -17.69 -3.08 3.22
C TYR A 33 -16.99 -2.52 1.98
N VAL A 34 -17.23 -1.24 1.67
CA VAL A 34 -16.60 -0.57 0.53
C VAL A 34 -15.08 -0.50 0.72
N VAL A 35 -14.63 -0.08 1.91
CA VAL A 35 -13.20 0.03 2.19
C VAL A 35 -12.53 -1.35 2.24
N PHE A 36 -13.22 -2.37 2.75
CA PHE A 36 -12.69 -3.73 2.77
C PHE A 36 -12.41 -4.25 1.37
N VAL A 37 -13.38 -4.15 0.44
CA VAL A 37 -13.17 -4.55 -0.96
C VAL A 37 -12.03 -3.75 -1.59
N PHE A 38 -11.98 -2.45 -1.33
CA PHE A 38 -10.91 -1.58 -1.81
C PHE A 38 -9.53 -2.01 -1.29
N VAL A 39 -9.41 -2.36 0.00
CA VAL A 39 -8.17 -2.87 0.60
C VAL A 39 -7.71 -4.16 -0.06
N TYR A 40 -8.63 -5.08 -0.37
CA TYR A 40 -8.28 -6.30 -1.09
C TYR A 40 -7.67 -6.01 -2.45
N LEU A 41 -8.30 -5.11 -3.22
CA LEU A 41 -7.78 -4.68 -4.51
C LEU A 41 -6.40 -4.03 -4.35
N ASP A 42 -6.23 -3.16 -3.36
CA ASP A 42 -4.95 -2.51 -3.03
C ASP A 42 -3.85 -3.53 -2.69
N ILE A 43 -4.15 -4.57 -1.92
CA ILE A 43 -3.21 -5.64 -1.56
C ILE A 43 -2.80 -6.43 -2.81
N VAL A 44 -3.76 -6.77 -3.67
CA VAL A 44 -3.50 -7.47 -4.95
C VAL A 44 -2.64 -6.59 -5.87
N ASP A 45 -2.97 -5.30 -5.98
CA ASP A 45 -2.20 -4.34 -6.77
C ASP A 45 -0.77 -4.20 -6.27
N TYR A 46 -0.59 -4.15 -4.94
CA TYR A 46 0.71 -4.18 -4.32
C TYR A 46 1.48 -5.44 -4.71
N TRP A 47 0.87 -6.62 -4.61
CA TRP A 47 1.51 -7.89 -5.00
C TRP A 47 1.96 -7.91 -6.46
N ILE A 48 1.13 -7.41 -7.39
CA ILE A 48 1.43 -7.36 -8.83
C ILE A 48 2.66 -6.48 -9.11
N ASP A 49 2.87 -5.39 -8.38
CA ASP A 49 4.04 -4.53 -8.56
C ASP A 49 5.26 -5.03 -7.81
N TYR A 50 5.07 -5.48 -6.56
CA TYR A 50 6.15 -5.82 -5.68
C TYR A 50 6.78 -7.17 -5.99
N GLY A 51 5.99 -8.15 -6.44
CA GLY A 51 6.51 -9.47 -6.81
C GLY A 51 7.63 -9.38 -7.88
N PRO A 52 7.40 -8.68 -9.01
CA PRO A 52 8.45 -8.41 -9.98
C PRO A 52 9.58 -7.52 -9.45
N ALA A 53 9.26 -6.51 -8.63
CA ALA A 53 10.26 -5.61 -8.06
C ALA A 53 11.24 -6.35 -7.13
N LEU A 54 10.77 -7.23 -6.24
CA LEU A 54 11.60 -8.08 -5.37
C LEU A 54 12.48 -9.07 -6.15
N LYS A 55 12.06 -9.47 -7.36
CA LYS A 55 12.93 -10.26 -8.26
C LYS A 55 14.11 -9.43 -8.78
N LYS A 56 13.94 -8.12 -8.95
CA LYS A 56 14.97 -7.18 -9.41
C LYS A 56 15.82 -6.63 -8.26
N PHE A 57 15.19 -6.37 -7.12
CA PHE A 57 15.77 -5.77 -5.92
C PHE A 57 15.58 -6.71 -4.72
N PRO A 58 16.26 -7.87 -4.69
CA PRO A 58 16.15 -8.75 -3.52
C PRO A 58 16.74 -8.09 -2.26
N PRO A 59 16.30 -8.43 -1.05
CA PRO A 59 16.93 -7.92 0.16
C PRO A 59 18.40 -8.37 0.23
N LYS A 60 19.32 -7.42 0.50
CA LYS A 60 20.75 -7.70 0.73
C LYS A 60 21.12 -7.57 2.19
N ARG A 61 20.40 -6.74 2.94
CA ARG A 61 20.63 -6.48 4.37
C ARG A 61 19.49 -7.04 5.21
N GLU A 62 19.78 -7.31 6.47
CA GLU A 62 18.77 -7.74 7.45
C GLU A 62 17.66 -6.69 7.62
N ILE A 63 18.00 -5.40 7.51
CA ILE A 63 17.02 -4.32 7.58
C ILE A 63 15.98 -4.38 6.45
N ASP A 64 16.36 -4.85 5.26
CA ASP A 64 15.41 -5.01 4.15
C ASP A 64 14.43 -6.16 4.42
N VAL A 65 14.91 -7.22 5.08
CA VAL A 65 14.05 -8.33 5.53
C VAL A 65 13.10 -7.86 6.63
N LEU A 66 13.59 -7.03 7.56
CA LEU A 66 12.74 -6.42 8.59
C LEU A 66 11.68 -5.51 7.96
N LEU A 67 12.02 -4.76 6.90
CA LEU A 67 11.07 -3.95 6.14
C LEU A 67 10.02 -4.83 5.46
N ASP A 68 10.41 -5.91 4.79
CA ASP A 68 9.47 -6.86 4.17
C ASP A 68 8.46 -7.39 5.21
N VAL A 69 8.93 -7.81 6.39
CA VAL A 69 8.08 -8.28 7.50
C VAL A 69 7.18 -7.17 8.03
N SER A 70 7.72 -5.96 8.19
CA SER A 70 6.97 -4.80 8.68
C SER A 70 5.87 -4.39 7.71
N ILE A 71 6.12 -4.49 6.40
CA ILE A 71 5.11 -4.22 5.37
C ILE A 71 4.01 -5.27 5.43
N MET A 72 4.33 -6.56 5.58
CA MET A 72 3.31 -7.61 5.76
C MET A 72 2.44 -7.34 6.99
N PHE A 73 3.04 -6.93 8.10
CA PHE A 73 2.32 -6.53 9.30
C PHE A 73 1.45 -5.27 9.07
N ALA A 74 1.95 -4.29 8.33
CA ALA A 74 1.18 -3.10 7.97
C ALA A 74 0.00 -3.42 7.04
N LEU A 75 0.14 -4.36 6.10
CA LEU A 75 -0.98 -4.85 5.27
C LEU A 75 -2.04 -5.55 6.13
N PHE A 76 -1.62 -6.35 7.12
CA PHE A 76 -2.52 -6.94 8.11
C PHE A 76 -3.25 -5.87 8.94
N LEU A 77 -2.55 -4.84 9.40
CA LEU A 77 -3.20 -3.71 10.10
C LEU A 77 -4.14 -2.95 9.18
N TYR A 78 -3.79 -2.76 7.92
CA TYR A 78 -4.58 -2.04 6.93
C TYR A 78 -5.93 -2.71 6.70
N ILE A 79 -5.96 -4.04 6.53
CA ILE A 79 -7.22 -4.79 6.40
C ILE A 79 -7.98 -4.91 7.73
N TYR A 80 -7.30 -5.08 8.86
CA TYR A 80 -7.94 -5.13 10.18
C TYR A 80 -8.64 -3.82 10.54
N SER A 81 -8.00 -2.69 10.23
CA SER A 81 -8.49 -1.36 10.57
C SER A 81 -9.83 -0.99 9.94
N THR A 82 -10.26 -1.73 8.90
CA THR A 82 -11.57 -1.58 8.27
C THR A 82 -12.73 -1.80 9.25
N GLN A 83 -12.51 -2.59 10.29
CA GLN A 83 -13.49 -2.87 11.35
C GLN A 83 -13.56 -1.80 12.45
N ILE A 84 -12.53 -0.95 12.58
CA ILE A 84 -12.33 -0.07 13.74
C ILE A 84 -12.92 1.31 13.48
N SER A 85 -12.23 2.13 12.68
CA SER A 85 -12.66 3.48 12.34
C SER A 85 -11.89 4.00 11.14
N LEU A 86 -12.46 5.00 10.44
CA LEU A 86 -11.81 5.62 9.29
C LEU A 86 -10.44 6.23 9.65
N THR A 87 -10.29 6.80 10.85
CA THR A 87 -9.02 7.38 11.29
C THR A 87 -7.95 6.31 11.47
N TYR A 88 -8.29 5.17 12.09
CA TYR A 88 -7.38 4.04 12.21
C TYR A 88 -7.03 3.46 10.84
N PHE A 89 -8.01 3.39 9.93
CA PHE A 89 -7.80 2.96 8.56
C PHE A 89 -6.78 3.82 7.80
N LEU A 90 -6.97 5.15 7.81
CA LEU A 90 -6.04 6.08 7.18
C LEU A 90 -4.67 6.05 7.86
N GLY A 91 -4.61 5.85 9.18
CA GLY A 91 -3.36 5.69 9.92
C GLY A 91 -2.58 4.43 9.52
N ALA A 92 -3.25 3.29 9.39
CA ALA A 92 -2.64 2.05 8.92
C ALA A 92 -2.13 2.18 7.48
N PHE A 93 -2.89 2.88 6.62
CA PHE A 93 -2.46 3.21 5.27
C PHE A 93 -1.19 4.10 5.25
N ILE A 94 -1.12 5.15 6.08
CA ILE A 94 0.08 5.99 6.20
C ILE A 94 1.28 5.15 6.63
N LEU A 95 1.12 4.27 7.63
CA LEU A 95 2.18 3.38 8.08
C LEU A 95 2.71 2.51 6.94
N LEU A 96 1.80 1.90 6.16
CA LEU A 96 2.15 1.11 4.98
C LEU A 96 2.98 1.93 3.97
N ARG A 97 2.56 3.16 3.68
CA ARG A 97 3.25 4.03 2.71
C ARG A 97 4.62 4.51 3.19
N VAL A 98 4.77 4.77 4.49
CA VAL A 98 6.06 5.11 5.09
C VAL A 98 7.03 3.94 5.00
N LEU A 99 6.58 2.72 5.33
CA LEU A 99 7.42 1.52 5.22
C LEU A 99 7.83 1.25 3.78
N ASP A 100 6.88 1.36 2.84
CA ASP A 100 7.15 1.18 1.42
C ASP A 100 8.11 2.24 0.87
N TYR A 101 8.00 3.49 1.34
CA TYR A 101 8.98 4.54 1.03
C TYR A 101 10.39 4.15 1.46
N PHE A 102 10.57 3.66 2.69
CA PHE A 102 11.88 3.24 3.18
C PHE A 102 12.44 2.04 2.40
N TRP A 103 11.59 1.09 2.03
CA TRP A 103 12.00 -0.04 1.20
C TRP A 103 12.47 0.41 -0.20
N LEU A 104 11.74 1.32 -0.84
CA LEU A 104 12.14 1.89 -2.13
C LEU A 104 13.43 2.73 -2.02
N LEU A 105 13.60 3.44 -0.91
CA LEU A 105 14.80 4.24 -0.67
C LEU A 105 16.03 3.34 -0.50
N SER A 106 15.89 2.24 0.27
CA SER A 106 16.92 1.21 0.41
C SER A 106 17.26 0.62 -0.97
N SER A 107 16.22 0.19 -1.71
CA SER A 107 16.38 -0.37 -3.06
C SER A 107 17.10 0.59 -4.01
N LYS A 108 16.76 1.89 -3.97
CA LYS A 108 17.41 2.93 -4.79
C LYS A 108 18.89 3.08 -4.45
N SER A 109 19.21 3.15 -3.15
CA SER A 109 20.57 3.33 -2.66
C SER A 109 21.47 2.13 -2.94
N GLU A 110 20.91 0.92 -2.97
CA GLU A 110 21.70 -0.28 -3.15
C GLU A 110 21.87 -0.69 -4.62
N TYR A 111 20.79 -0.59 -5.39
CA TYR A 111 20.74 -1.15 -6.75
C TYR A 111 20.98 -0.12 -7.84
N HIS A 112 20.92 1.18 -7.52
CA HIS A 112 21.13 2.26 -8.49
C HIS A 112 20.33 2.02 -9.78
N PRO A 113 19.00 1.85 -9.69
CA PRO A 113 18.19 1.45 -10.83
C PRO A 113 18.32 2.44 -11.99
N THR A 114 18.24 1.94 -13.21
CA THR A 114 18.35 2.73 -14.46
C THR A 114 17.14 2.50 -15.36
N GLY A 115 16.93 3.37 -16.36
CA GLY A 115 15.83 3.23 -17.31
C GLY A 115 14.44 3.23 -16.65
N GLN A 116 13.61 2.24 -17.01
CA GLN A 116 12.24 2.10 -16.51
C GLN A 116 12.18 1.81 -15.00
N ASP A 117 13.16 1.07 -14.49
CA ASP A 117 13.22 0.71 -13.07
C ASP A 117 13.48 1.94 -12.20
N LYS A 118 14.31 2.87 -12.69
CA LYS A 118 14.51 4.18 -12.03
C LYS A 118 13.22 4.98 -11.98
N ALA A 119 12.52 5.05 -13.13
CA ALA A 119 11.26 5.76 -13.23
C ALA A 119 10.21 5.18 -12.27
N PHE A 120 10.12 3.85 -12.14
CA PHE A 120 9.25 3.18 -11.17
C PHE A 120 9.59 3.59 -9.74
N VAL A 121 10.86 3.43 -9.31
CA VAL A 121 11.29 3.72 -7.94
C VAL A 121 11.10 5.20 -7.58
N ASP A 122 11.54 6.12 -8.45
CA ASP A 122 11.40 7.57 -8.21
C ASP A 122 9.94 8.02 -8.16
N THR A 123 9.10 7.39 -8.98
CA THR A 123 7.66 7.66 -9.02
C THR A 123 7.00 7.24 -7.71
N TRP A 124 7.21 6.00 -7.26
CA TRP A 124 6.59 5.49 -6.03
C TRP A 124 7.14 6.15 -4.76
N LEU A 125 8.43 6.52 -4.72
CA LEU A 125 8.97 7.33 -3.61
C LEU A 125 8.19 8.65 -3.46
N SER A 126 7.96 9.35 -4.57
CA SER A 126 7.23 10.62 -4.54
C SER A 126 5.76 10.43 -4.20
N PHE A 127 5.11 9.43 -4.80
CA PHE A 127 3.68 9.19 -4.58
C PHE A 127 3.37 8.64 -3.20
N ASN A 128 4.23 7.83 -2.59
CA ASN A 128 4.04 7.40 -1.20
C ASN A 128 3.99 8.60 -0.24
N LEU A 129 4.83 9.64 -0.45
CA LEU A 129 4.76 10.87 0.34
C LEU A 129 3.48 11.67 0.09
N ILE A 130 3.05 11.78 -1.17
CA ILE A 130 1.78 12.43 -1.53
C ILE A 130 0.60 11.71 -0.87
N GLU A 131 0.59 10.38 -0.90
CA GLU A 131 -0.45 9.55 -0.30
C GLU A 131 -0.49 9.68 1.22
N CYS A 132 0.68 9.76 1.88
CA CYS A 132 0.75 10.10 3.30
C CYS A 132 0.15 11.48 3.57
N ALA A 133 0.51 12.50 2.80
CA ALA A 133 0.04 13.87 2.99
C ALA A 133 -1.48 13.98 2.78
N VAL A 134 -2.01 13.36 1.73
CA VAL A 134 -3.46 13.32 1.45
C VAL A 134 -4.20 12.61 2.58
N SER A 135 -3.70 11.46 3.04
CA SER A 135 -4.34 10.68 4.11
C SER A 135 -4.31 11.43 5.44
N LEU A 136 -3.20 12.10 5.76
CA LEU A 136 -3.09 12.95 6.94
C LEU A 136 -4.06 14.13 6.85
N GLY A 137 -4.18 14.76 5.68
CA GLY A 137 -5.18 15.79 5.41
C GLY A 137 -6.61 15.30 5.67
N LEU A 138 -6.94 14.09 5.21
CA LEU A 138 -8.26 13.50 5.45
C LEU A 138 -8.50 13.16 6.93
N ILE A 139 -7.48 12.71 7.67
CA ILE A 139 -7.55 12.54 9.12
C ILE A 139 -7.85 13.88 9.80
N LEU A 140 -7.12 14.94 9.46
CA LEU A 140 -7.35 16.27 10.02
C LEU A 140 -8.78 16.76 9.69
N CYS A 141 -9.23 16.61 8.44
CA CYS A 141 -10.60 16.91 8.06
C CYS A 141 -11.61 16.13 8.91
N LYS A 142 -11.38 14.84 9.16
CA LYS A 142 -12.28 14.03 10.01
C LYS A 142 -12.34 14.53 11.45
N LEU A 143 -11.23 15.01 12.00
CA LEU A 143 -11.14 15.49 13.39
C LEU A 143 -11.76 16.87 13.56
N PHE A 144 -11.67 17.74 12.55
CA PHE A 144 -12.12 19.14 12.65
C PHE A 144 -13.45 19.44 11.95
N THR A 145 -14.04 18.48 11.23
CA THR A 145 -15.31 18.67 10.51
C THR A 145 -16.29 17.53 10.76
N PRO A 146 -17.61 17.77 10.71
CA PRO A 146 -18.62 16.73 10.88
C PRO A 146 -18.85 15.88 9.61
N LEU A 147 -17.88 15.83 8.69
CA LEU A 147 -18.04 15.09 7.45
C LEU A 147 -18.25 13.59 7.71
N SER A 148 -19.20 13.01 6.98
CA SER A 148 -19.47 11.57 7.00
C SER A 148 -18.24 10.78 6.56
N SER A 149 -18.01 9.64 7.21
CA SER A 149 -16.91 8.72 6.87
C SER A 149 -16.99 8.25 5.41
N LEU A 150 -18.20 8.09 4.86
CA LEU A 150 -18.40 7.73 3.45
C LEU A 150 -17.84 8.80 2.50
N VAL A 151 -18.03 10.09 2.80
CA VAL A 151 -17.55 11.18 1.94
C VAL A 151 -16.03 11.21 1.91
N LEU A 152 -15.41 11.13 3.08
CA LEU A 152 -13.94 11.11 3.17
C LEU A 152 -13.34 9.85 2.55
N LEU A 153 -13.99 8.69 2.71
CA LEU A 153 -13.59 7.45 2.04
C LEU A 153 -13.69 7.57 0.52
N SER A 154 -14.76 8.14 -0.02
CA SER A 154 -14.89 8.36 -1.46
C SER A 154 -13.79 9.29 -2.00
N ILE A 155 -13.46 10.36 -1.29
CA ILE A 155 -12.34 11.24 -1.64
C ILE A 155 -11.02 10.46 -1.63
N PHE A 156 -10.77 9.68 -0.58
CA PHE A 156 -9.59 8.83 -0.47
C PHE A 156 -9.45 7.88 -1.67
N ILE A 157 -10.51 7.14 -2.00
CA ILE A 157 -10.53 6.17 -3.11
C ILE A 157 -10.27 6.89 -4.44
N VAL A 158 -10.95 8.01 -4.70
CA VAL A 158 -10.73 8.79 -5.95
C VAL A 158 -9.29 9.28 -6.03
N CYS A 159 -8.74 9.84 -4.95
CA CYS A 159 -7.34 10.27 -4.92
C CYS A 159 -6.38 9.10 -5.19
N ARG A 160 -6.62 7.93 -4.60
CA ARG A 160 -5.81 6.72 -4.82
C ARG A 160 -5.84 6.28 -6.28
N ILE A 161 -7.01 6.21 -6.89
CA ILE A 161 -7.17 5.84 -8.31
C ILE A 161 -6.42 6.82 -9.20
N LEU A 162 -6.55 8.14 -8.95
CA LEU A 162 -5.84 9.16 -9.71
C LEU A 162 -4.31 9.01 -9.58
N ILE A 163 -3.81 8.84 -8.35
CA ILE A 163 -2.38 8.61 -8.09
C ILE A 163 -1.90 7.36 -8.83
N ARG A 164 -2.65 6.26 -8.75
CA ARG A 164 -2.33 5.00 -9.43
C ARG A 164 -2.23 5.18 -10.94
N PHE A 165 -3.18 5.89 -11.54
CA PHE A 165 -3.20 6.18 -12.97
C PHE A 165 -1.99 7.02 -13.39
N VAL A 166 -1.74 8.13 -12.69
CA VAL A 166 -0.61 9.03 -13.00
C VAL A 166 0.74 8.32 -12.79
N ALA A 167 0.87 7.53 -11.72
CA ALA A 167 2.07 6.73 -11.48
C ALA A 167 2.32 5.75 -12.63
N SER A 168 1.30 4.97 -13.00
CA SER A 168 1.39 3.96 -14.08
C SER A 168 1.76 4.57 -15.43
N TRP A 169 1.30 5.79 -15.71
CA TRP A 169 1.70 6.55 -16.89
C TRP A 169 3.18 6.94 -16.84
N LYS A 170 3.67 7.46 -15.71
CA LYS A 170 5.07 7.92 -15.57
C LYS A 170 6.11 6.83 -15.83
N TYR A 171 5.90 5.62 -15.33
CA TYR A 171 6.83 4.50 -15.56
C TYR A 171 6.39 3.57 -16.70
N LYS A 172 5.44 4.02 -17.54
CA LYS A 172 5.02 3.38 -18.80
C LYS A 172 4.52 1.93 -18.64
N LYS A 173 3.85 1.60 -17.53
CA LYS A 173 3.22 0.28 -17.36
C LYS A 173 1.95 0.14 -18.22
N ILE A 174 1.28 1.26 -18.51
CA ILE A 174 0.16 1.29 -19.44
C ILE A 174 0.75 1.22 -20.86
N HIS A 175 0.76 0.02 -21.42
CA HIS A 175 0.79 -0.14 -22.87
C HIS A 175 -0.50 0.46 -23.42
N PHE A 176 -0.45 1.73 -23.83
CA PHE A 176 -1.34 2.15 -24.90
C PHE A 176 -0.93 1.31 -26.11
N LEU A 177 -1.80 0.35 -26.45
CA LEU A 177 -1.84 -0.28 -27.76
C LEU A 177 -1.95 0.80 -28.83
#